data_AF-A0A957QZJ9-F1
#
_entry.id   AF-A0A957QZJ9-F1
#
_cell.length_a   1.000
_cell.length_b   1.000
_cell.length_c   1.000
_cell.angle_alpha   90.00
_cell.angle_beta   90.00
_cell.angle_gamma   90.00
#
_symmetry.space_group_name_H-M   'P 1'
#
loop_
_entity.id
_entity.type
_entity.pdbx_description
1 polymer ?
#
loop_
_entity_poly.entity_id
_entity_poly.type
_entity_poly.pdbx_seq_one_letter_code
_entity_poly.pdbx_strand_id
1 'polypeptide(L)' 'IIQQIREIPGLAGIHLMAYRQEELVAEIIEEAGLLPRPMQPGLPDPGRDRRLTRHTTADLHDSHI' A
#
# COMPACT_ATOMS: atom_id res chain seq x y z
N ILE A 1 5.06 20.60 5.86
CA ILE A 1 5.34 19.49 6.80
C ILE A 1 5.57 18.17 6.08
N ILE A 2 4.63 17.63 5.30
CA ILE A 2 4.81 16.32 4.61
C ILE A 2 6.13 16.28 3.82
N GLN A 3 6.41 17.32 3.01
CA GLN A 3 7.65 17.41 2.24
C GLN A 3 8.92 17.42 3.11
N GLN A 4 8.87 18.07 4.29
CA GLN A 4 9.99 18.11 5.23
C GLN A 4 10.21 16.75 5.91
N ILE A 5 9.12 16.03 6.24
CA ILE A 5 9.20 14.71 6.85
C ILE A 5 9.86 13.70 5.90
N ARG A 6 9.65 13.84 4.59
CA ARG A 6 10.28 12.96 3.57
C ARG A 6 11.80 13.03 3.55
N GLU A 7 12.39 14.12 4.03
CA GLU A 7 13.84 14.31 4.05
C GLU A 7 14.51 13.65 5.27
N ILE A 8 13.72 13.19 6.25
CA ILE A 8 14.24 12.57 7.47
C ILE A 8 14.75 11.15 7.13
N PRO A 9 16.04 10.85 7.40
CA PRO A 9 16.60 9.51 7.14
C PRO A 9 15.90 8.43 7.96
N GLY A 10 15.61 7.28 7.33
CA GLY A 10 15.02 6.11 7.99
C GLY A 10 13.48 6.09 8.05
N LEU A 11 12.80 7.12 7.55
CA LEU A 11 11.33 7.11 7.43
C LEU A 11 10.89 6.28 6.22
N ALA A 12 10.20 5.16 6.48
CA ALA A 12 9.74 4.24 5.44
C ALA A 12 8.50 4.73 4.66
N GLY A 13 7.73 5.65 5.25
CA GLY A 13 6.51 6.18 4.65
C GLY A 13 5.65 6.94 5.66
N ILE A 14 4.52 7.45 5.18
CA ILE A 14 3.57 8.23 5.98
C ILE A 14 2.18 7.59 5.81
N HIS A 15 1.43 7.51 6.90
CA HIS A 15 0.00 7.19 6.86
C HIS A 15 -0.80 8.49 6.91
N LEU A 16 -1.46 8.83 5.81
CA LEU A 16 -2.31 10.01 5.72
C LEU A 16 -3.74 9.65 6.15
N MET A 17 -4.27 10.39 7.11
CA MET A 17 -5.66 10.30 7.54
C MET A 17 -6.28 11.69 7.42
N ALA A 18 -7.34 11.82 6.62
CA ALA A 18 -8.14 13.03 6.57
C ALA A 18 -9.47 12.74 7.25
N TYR A 19 -9.68 13.36 8.40
CA TYR A 19 -10.91 13.19 9.16
C TYR A 19 -11.90 14.29 8.79
N ARG A 20 -13.05 13.90 8.22
CA ARG A 20 -14.12 14.80 7.75
C ARG A 20 -13.71 15.77 6.64
N GLN A 21 -12.61 15.45 5.93
CA GLN A 21 -12.05 16.23 4.83
C GLN A 21 -11.45 15.26 3.80
N GLU A 22 -12.13 14.16 3.55
CA GLU A 22 -11.68 13.07 2.68
C GLU A 22 -11.48 13.56 1.22
N GLU A 23 -12.23 14.58 0.80
CA GLU A 23 -12.10 15.25 -0.49
C GLU A 23 -10.75 15.95 -0.69
N LEU A 24 -10.12 16.44 0.39
CA LEU A 24 -8.85 17.16 0.32
C LEU A 24 -7.66 16.21 0.16
N VAL A 25 -7.86 14.90 0.40
CA VAL A 25 -6.80 13.88 0.30
C VAL A 25 -6.14 13.88 -1.07
N ALA A 26 -6.92 14.02 -2.13
CA ALA A 26 -6.39 14.00 -3.50
C ALA A 26 -5.43 15.17 -3.75
N GLU A 27 -5.82 16.38 -3.37
CA GLU A 27 -5.01 17.59 -3.48
C GLU A 27 -3.73 17.47 -2.64
N ILE A 28 -3.84 17.00 -1.39
CA ILE A 28 -2.67 16.77 -0.52
C ILE A 28 -1.69 15.79 -1.18
N ILE A 29 -2.18 14.70 -1.76
CA ILE A 29 -1.34 13.69 -2.43
C ILE A 29 -0.61 14.29 -3.64
N GLU A 30 -1.32 15.10 -4.43
CA GLU A 30 -0.80 15.76 -5.62
C GLU A 30 0.27 16.81 -5.25
N GLU A 31 -0.07 17.74 -4.36
CA GLU A 31 0.85 18.79 -3.92
C GLU A 31 2.09 18.23 -3.21
N ALA A 32 1.93 17.16 -2.43
CA ALA A 32 3.03 16.50 -1.76
C ALA A 32 3.80 15.52 -2.65
N GLY A 33 3.36 15.27 -3.90
CA GLY A 33 4.01 14.35 -4.83
C GLY A 33 4.28 12.97 -4.21
N LEU A 34 3.25 12.38 -3.59
CA LEU A 34 3.35 11.09 -2.90
C LEU A 34 3.24 9.87 -3.83
N LEU A 35 2.95 10.12 -5.11
CA LEU A 35 2.82 9.11 -6.15
C LEU A 35 3.86 9.34 -7.27
N PRO A 36 4.38 8.27 -7.92
CA PRO A 36 4.17 6.87 -7.57
C PRO A 36 4.86 6.49 -6.25
N ARG A 37 4.36 5.45 -5.58
CA ARG A 37 4.96 4.97 -4.33
C ARG A 37 6.39 4.47 -4.61
N PRO A 38 7.41 4.92 -3.85
CA PRO A 38 8.76 4.44 -4.05
C PRO A 38 8.86 2.95 -3.69
N MET A 39 9.52 2.17 -4.55
CA MET A 39 9.84 0.78 -4.26
C MET A 39 11.04 0.74 -3.32
N GLN A 40 10.89 0.11 -2.15
CA GLN A 40 12.00 -0.10 -1.24
C GLN A 40 12.83 -1.30 -1.73
N PRO A 41 14.12 -1.12 -2.01
CA PRO A 41 14.99 -2.24 -2.42
C PRO A 41 14.97 -3.35 -1.37
N GLY A 42 14.68 -4.57 -1.79
CA GLY A 42 14.65 -5.74 -0.90
C GLY A 42 13.33 -5.98 -0.16
N LEU A 43 12.32 -5.11 -0.29
CA LEU A 43 10.97 -5.40 0.20
C LEU A 43 10.10 -5.89 -0.97
N PRO A 44 9.35 -7.00 -0.82
CA PRO A 44 8.40 -7.45 -1.83
C PRO A 44 7.35 -6.37 -2.08
N ASP A 45 6.92 -6.23 -3.34
CA ASP A 45 5.87 -5.29 -3.72
C ASP A 45 4.58 -5.63 -2.96
N PRO A 46 4.14 -4.78 -2.02
CA PRO A 46 2.96 -5.05 -1.21
C PRO A 46 1.67 -5.11 -2.05
N GLY A 47 1.69 -4.63 -3.30
CA GLY A 47 0.56 -4.69 -4.23
C GLY A 47 0.45 -6.01 -5.01
N ARG A 48 1.51 -6.84 -5.06
CA ARG A 48 1.57 -8.00 -5.95
C ARG A 48 1.08 -9.31 -5.33
N ASP A 49 1.11 -9.42 -4.01
CA ASP A 49 0.99 -10.73 -3.32
C ASP A 49 -0.45 -11.12 -2.89
N ARG A 50 -1.42 -10.21 -3.04
CA ARG A 50 -2.80 -10.45 -2.55
C ARG A 50 -3.62 -11.43 -3.41
N ARG A 51 -3.09 -11.92 -4.53
CA ARG A 51 -3.79 -12.88 -5.42
C ARG A 51 -3.42 -14.34 -5.15
N LEU A 52 -2.35 -14.62 -4.42
CA LEU A 52 -1.83 -15.98 -4.25
C LEU A 52 -2.37 -16.71 -3.01
N THR A 53 -2.97 -15.99 -2.05
CA THR A 53 -3.44 -16.57 -0.78
C THR A 53 -4.90 -17.06 -0.80
N ARG A 54 -5.54 -17.17 -1.98
CA ARG A 54 -6.95 -17.59 -2.11
C ARG A 54 -7.21 -18.89 -2.89
N HIS A 55 -6.24 -19.79 -2.97
CA HIS A 55 -6.49 -21.15 -3.46
C HIS A 55 -5.70 -22.20 -2.67
N THR A 56 -6.43 -23.21 -2.17
CA THR A 56 -6.05 -24.64 -1.97
C THR A 56 -6.59 -25.30 -0.68
N THR A 57 -7.85 -25.04 -0.31
CA THR A 57 -8.59 -26.00 0.57
C THR A 57 -9.88 -26.53 -0.04
N ALA A 58 -10.29 -26.07 -1.23
CA ALA A 58 -11.53 -26.52 -1.87
C ALA A 58 -11.36 -27.72 -2.83
N ASP A 59 -10.13 -28.08 -3.23
CA ASP A 59 -9.90 -29.06 -4.31
C ASP A 59 -9.63 -30.50 -3.81
N LEU A 60 -9.85 -30.79 -2.53
CA LEU A 60 -9.51 -32.09 -1.91
C LEU A 60 -10.71 -32.95 -1.51
N HIS A 61 -11.94 -32.61 -1.93
CA HIS A 61 -13.15 -33.34 -1.49
C HIS A 61 -13.97 -34.05 -2.58
N ASP A 62 -13.47 -34.18 -3.81
CA ASP A 62 -14.24 -34.89 -4.86
C ASP A 62 -13.42 -35.94 -5.62
N SER A 63 -12.97 -36.96 -4.88
CA SER A 63 -12.48 -38.22 -5.44
C SER A 63 -13.02 -39.40 -4.63
N HIS A 64 -14.36 -39.47 -4.57
CA HIS A 64 -15.11 -40.72 -4.42
C HIS A 64 -16.58 -40.45 -4.74
N ILE A 65 -16.96 -40.68 -5.99
CA ILE A 65 -18.20 -41.34 -6.47
C ILE A 65 -17.92 -41.79 -7.91
#